data_AF-A0A2V8DEJ1-F1
#
_entry.id   AF-A0A2V8DEJ1-F1
#
_cell.length_a   1.000
_cell.length_b   1.000
_cell.length_c   1.000
_cell.angle_alpha   90.00
_cell.angle_beta   90.00
_cell.angle_gamma   90.00
#
_symmetry.space_group_name_H-M   'P 1'
#
loop_
_entity.id
_entity.type
_entity.pdbx_description
1 polymer ?
#
loop_
_entity_poly.entity_id
_entity_poly.type
_entity_poly.pdbx_seq_one_letter_code
_entity_poly.pdbx_strand_id
1 'polypeptide(L)'
;NVTNASVTDADFWGGRRAIVRRVLRAFPVSETVAFFREIGVRLHEEADGKLFPDSNRARDVLDALLHETDKVGAGLLADHRVLDVTRDASGFRVVTARGDIRARA
;
A
#
# COMPACT_ATOMS: atom_id res chain seq x y z
N ASN A 1 -3.16 -13.26 -4.33
CA ASN A 1 -3.49 -12.24 -5.32
C ASN A 1 -2.95 -10.91 -4.83
N VAL A 2 -1.92 -10.38 -5.50
CA VAL A 2 -1.24 -9.12 -5.18
C VAL A 2 -1.75 -7.98 -6.07
N THR A 3 -1.93 -8.24 -7.36
CA THR A 3 -2.51 -7.32 -8.37
C THR A 3 -3.03 -8.12 -9.56
N ASN A 4 -3.53 -7.48 -10.62
CA ASN A 4 -3.95 -8.12 -11.86
C ASN A 4 -3.09 -7.62 -13.04
N ALA A 5 -2.86 -8.48 -14.05
CA ALA A 5 -2.15 -8.17 -15.28
C ALA A 5 -2.78 -7.00 -16.06
N SER A 6 -4.09 -6.80 -15.92
CA SER A 6 -4.81 -5.64 -16.44
C SER A 6 -5.65 -5.01 -15.34
N VAL A 7 -5.46 -3.72 -15.11
CA VAL A 7 -6.26 -2.91 -14.18
C VAL A 7 -6.59 -1.58 -14.82
N THR A 8 -7.88 -1.25 -14.85
CA THR A 8 -8.43 -0.02 -15.41
C THR A 8 -9.37 0.66 -14.40
N ASP A 9 -9.76 1.90 -14.69
CA ASP A 9 -10.74 2.61 -13.87
C ASP A 9 -12.16 2.01 -13.92
N ALA A 10 -12.44 1.11 -14.87
CA ALA A 10 -13.72 0.40 -14.94
C ALA A 10 -13.85 -0.73 -13.90
N ASP A 11 -12.73 -1.18 -13.33
CA ASP A 11 -12.68 -2.30 -12.39
C ASP A 11 -13.04 -1.90 -10.94
N PHE A 12 -13.28 -0.62 -10.69
CA PHE A 12 -13.54 -0.06 -9.36
C PHE A 12 -14.95 0.50 -9.21
N TRP A 13 -15.62 0.11 -8.13
CA TRP A 13 -16.94 0.59 -7.76
C TRP A 13 -16.83 1.74 -6.75
N GLY A 14 -16.58 2.96 -7.21
CA GLY A 14 -16.57 4.14 -6.35
C GLY A 14 -15.79 5.34 -6.89
N GLY A 15 -16.21 6.54 -6.48
CA GLY A 15 -15.54 7.79 -6.85
C GLY A 15 -15.68 8.18 -8.33
N ARG A 16 -14.99 9.25 -8.73
CA ARG A 16 -14.94 9.69 -10.13
C ARG A 16 -13.89 8.87 -10.88
N ARG A 17 -14.27 8.20 -11.97
CA ARG A 17 -13.36 7.42 -12.84
C ARG A 17 -12.07 8.13 -13.23
N ALA A 18 -12.14 9.45 -13.49
CA ALA A 18 -10.97 10.26 -13.80
C ALA A 18 -9.91 10.30 -12.67
N ILE A 19 -10.35 10.23 -11.40
CA ILE A 19 -9.45 10.16 -10.24
C ILE A 19 -8.76 8.80 -10.20
N VAL A 20 -9.52 7.72 -10.33
CA VAL A 20 -8.97 6.34 -10.34
C VAL A 20 -7.94 6.20 -11.46
N ARG A 21 -8.28 6.65 -12.68
CA ARG A 21 -7.36 6.65 -13.83
C ARG A 21 -6.06 7.40 -13.54
N ARG A 22 -6.12 8.54 -12.83
CA ARG A 22 -4.93 9.32 -12.47
C ARG A 22 -4.05 8.58 -11.46
N VAL A 23 -4.64 7.90 -10.49
CA VAL A 23 -3.92 7.08 -9.50
C VAL A 23 -3.24 5.89 -10.20
N LEU A 24 -3.98 5.13 -11.00
CA LEU A 24 -3.44 3.97 -11.73
C LEU A 24 -2.31 4.36 -12.70
N ARG A 25 -2.38 5.55 -13.31
CA ARG A 25 -1.29 6.05 -14.16
C ARG A 25 -0.04 6.44 -13.38
N ALA A 26 -0.17 6.85 -12.12
CA ALA A 26 0.98 7.23 -11.30
C ALA A 26 1.78 6.02 -10.81
N PHE A 27 1.16 4.84 -10.74
CA PHE A 27 1.83 3.59 -10.37
C PHE A 27 1.18 2.41 -11.12
N PRO A 28 1.53 2.19 -12.40
CA PRO A 28 0.90 1.18 -13.24
C PRO A 28 1.28 -0.26 -12.82
N VAL A 29 0.59 -1.26 -13.37
CA VAL A 29 0.81 -2.69 -13.07
C VAL A 29 2.27 -3.09 -13.30
N SER A 30 2.91 -2.60 -14.35
CA SER A 30 4.33 -2.89 -14.64
C SER A 30 5.26 -2.43 -13.53
N GLU A 31 5.05 -1.24 -12.99
CA GLU A 31 5.82 -0.69 -11.86
C GLU A 31 5.52 -1.47 -10.57
N THR A 32 4.26 -1.88 -10.36
CA THR A 32 3.89 -2.72 -9.22
C THR A 32 4.63 -4.06 -9.25
N VAL A 33 4.67 -4.73 -10.41
CA VAL A 33 5.38 -6.01 -10.59
C VAL A 33 6.90 -5.82 -10.42
N ALA A 34 7.45 -4.73 -10.96
CA ALA A 34 8.87 -4.40 -10.80
C ALA A 34 9.24 -4.15 -9.34
N PHE A 35 8.42 -3.39 -8.61
CA PHE A 35 8.58 -3.14 -7.17
C PHE A 35 8.58 -4.44 -6.37
N PHE A 36 7.58 -5.31 -6.56
CA PHE A 36 7.54 -6.59 -5.84
C PHE A 36 8.78 -7.45 -6.14
N ARG A 37 9.24 -7.46 -7.40
CA ARG A 37 10.48 -8.14 -7.77
C ARG A 37 11.71 -7.56 -7.07
N GLU A 38 11.82 -6.24 -6.97
CA GLU A 38 12.92 -5.54 -6.30
C GLU A 38 13.02 -5.91 -4.81
N ILE A 39 11.86 -6.06 -4.16
CA ILE A 39 11.78 -6.39 -2.73
C ILE A 39 11.78 -7.90 -2.48
N GLY A 40 12.14 -8.71 -3.49
CA GLY A 40 12.34 -10.15 -3.39
C GLY A 40 11.10 -11.02 -3.62
N VAL A 41 9.98 -10.43 -4.05
CA VAL A 41 8.71 -11.14 -4.31
C VAL A 41 8.50 -11.27 -5.82
N ARG A 42 8.87 -12.42 -6.38
CA ARG A 42 8.52 -12.76 -7.76
C ARG A 42 7.05 -13.18 -7.86
N LEU A 43 6.41 -12.76 -8.94
CA LEU A 43 5.00 -13.02 -9.20
C LEU A 43 4.84 -13.86 -10.47
N HIS A 44 3.85 -14.74 -10.46
CA HIS A 44 3.33 -15.43 -11.64
C HIS A 44 1.85 -15.12 -11.85
N GLU A 45 1.41 -15.27 -13.09
CA GLU A 45 0.01 -15.09 -13.47
C GLU A 45 -0.75 -16.41 -13.35
N GLU A 46 -1.95 -16.31 -12.79
CA GLU A 46 -2.96 -17.37 -12.75
C GLU A 46 -4.20 -16.96 -13.56
N ALA A 47 -5.28 -17.74 -13.46
CA ALA A 47 -6.54 -17.48 -14.15
C ALA A 47 -7.05 -16.03 -13.96
N ASP A 48 -7.64 -15.50 -15.03
CA ASP A 48 -8.19 -14.14 -15.11
C ASP A 48 -7.16 -13.01 -14.91
N GLY A 49 -5.86 -13.29 -15.16
CA GLY A 49 -4.80 -12.30 -15.05
C GLY A 49 -4.36 -12.01 -13.61
N LYS A 50 -4.79 -12.80 -12.62
CA LYS A 50 -4.44 -12.57 -11.21
C LYS A 50 -2.96 -12.88 -10.98
N LEU A 51 -2.24 -11.99 -10.31
CA LEU A 51 -0.84 -12.19 -9.99
C LEU A 51 -0.66 -12.66 -8.55
N PHE A 52 0.04 -13.77 -8.36
CA PHE A 52 0.33 -14.38 -7.07
C PHE A 52 1.84 -14.45 -6.83
N PRO A 53 2.31 -14.39 -5.57
CA PRO A 53 3.71 -14.68 -5.28
C PRO A 53 4.03 -16.12 -5.67
N ASP A 54 5.22 -16.38 -6.21
CA ASP A 54 5.65 -17.74 -6.60
C ASP A 54 5.56 -18.77 -5.47
N SER A 55 5.68 -18.31 -4.23
CA SER A 55 5.54 -19.16 -3.04
C SER A 55 4.10 -19.51 -2.69
N ASN A 56 3.12 -18.82 -3.28
CA ASN A 56 1.71 -18.87 -2.93
C ASN A 56 1.40 -18.58 -1.45
N ARG A 57 2.28 -17.83 -0.78
CA ARG A 57 2.12 -17.43 0.63
C ARG A 57 1.95 -15.93 0.75
N ALA A 58 0.81 -15.52 1.31
CA ALA A 58 0.57 -14.10 1.62
C ALA A 58 1.58 -13.54 2.64
N ARG A 59 2.14 -14.40 3.50
CA ARG A 59 3.15 -14.01 4.49
C ARG A 59 4.42 -13.47 3.83
N ASP A 60 4.86 -14.05 2.72
CA ASP A 60 6.09 -13.62 2.04
C ASP A 60 5.95 -12.18 1.48
N VAL A 61 4.74 -11.81 1.05
CA VAL A 61 4.41 -10.44 0.64
C VAL A 61 4.46 -9.48 1.83
N LEU A 62 3.87 -9.88 2.97
CA LEU A 62 3.88 -9.09 4.20
C LEU A 62 5.31 -8.87 4.70
N ASP A 63 6.10 -9.93 4.80
CA ASP A 63 7.45 -9.88 5.35
C ASP A 63 8.36 -9.01 4.47
N ALA A 64 8.23 -9.06 3.14
CA ALA A 64 8.96 -8.18 2.22
C ALA A 64 8.61 -6.70 2.44
N LEU A 65 7.32 -6.36 2.61
CA LEU A 65 6.89 -4.99 2.88
C LEU A 65 7.38 -4.48 4.25
N LEU A 66 7.35 -5.33 5.28
CA LEU A 66 7.88 -4.99 6.60
C LEU A 66 9.40 -4.76 6.55
N HIS A 67 10.12 -5.61 5.83
CA HIS A 67 11.56 -5.44 5.63
C HIS A 67 11.90 -4.12 4.95
N GLU A 68 11.19 -3.77 3.88
CA GLU A 68 11.43 -2.50 3.18
C GLU A 68 11.03 -1.29 4.03
N THR A 69 9.97 -1.40 4.84
CA THR A 69 9.58 -0.37 5.81
C THR A 69 10.71 -0.07 6.80
N ASP A 70 11.35 -1.12 7.34
CA ASP A 70 12.52 -0.99 8.23
C ASP A 70 13.73 -0.41 7.49
N LYS A 71 14.03 -0.91 6.29
CA LYS A 71 15.15 -0.47 5.45
C LYS A 71 15.09 1.01 5.08
N VAL A 72 13.90 1.57 4.82
CA VAL A 72 13.72 3.00 4.53
C VAL A 72 13.61 3.87 5.79
N GLY A 73 13.65 3.26 6.98
CA GLY A 73 13.56 3.95 8.27
C GLY A 73 12.15 4.46 8.60
N ALA A 74 11.10 3.90 7.98
CA ALA A 74 9.73 4.26 8.29
C ALA A 74 9.30 3.59 9.61
N GLY A 75 8.76 4.38 10.55
CA GLY A 75 8.28 3.85 11.82
C GLY A 75 6.92 3.14 11.67
N LEU A 76 6.82 1.89 12.13
CA LEU A 76 5.56 1.15 12.22
C LEU A 76 5.13 1.00 13.68
N LEU A 77 4.05 1.69 14.05
CA LEU A 77 3.48 1.64 15.40
C LEU A 77 2.23 0.75 15.41
N ALA A 78 2.43 -0.56 15.56
CA ALA A 78 1.34 -1.51 15.76
C ALA A 78 0.67 -1.34 17.13
N ASP A 79 -0.57 -1.83 17.28
CA ASP A 79 -1.38 -1.70 18.50
C ASP A 79 -1.50 -0.27 19.05
N HIS A 80 -1.45 0.73 18.14
CA HIS A 80 -1.65 2.15 18.43
C HIS A 80 -2.97 2.63 17.83
N ARG A 81 -4.08 2.38 18.55
CA ARG A 81 -5.40 2.83 18.10
C ARG A 81 -5.45 4.36 18.05
N VAL A 82 -5.77 4.91 16.87
CA VAL A 82 -6.09 6.33 16.70
C VAL A 82 -7.48 6.60 17.29
N LEU A 83 -7.56 7.63 18.14
CA LEU A 83 -8.78 8.04 18.84
C LEU A 83 -9.36 9.34 18.28
N ASP A 84 -8.50 10.26 17.82
CA ASP A 84 -8.91 11.54 17.26
C ASP A 84 -7.82 12.09 16.32
N VAL A 85 -8.22 12.91 15.35
CA VAL A 85 -7.32 13.62 14.42
C VAL A 85 -7.80 15.05 14.27
N THR A 86 -6.99 16.00 14.73
CA THR A 86 -7.28 17.43 14.64
C THR A 86 -6.20 18.15 13.85
N ARG A 87 -6.59 19.15 13.07
CA ARG A 87 -5.67 20.05 12.35
C ARG A 87 -5.52 21.35 13.11
N ASP A 88 -4.30 21.81 13.31
CA ASP A 88 -3.99 23.13 13.86
C ASP A 88 -3.04 23.91 12.93
N ALA A 89 -2.56 25.07 13.40
CA ALA A 89 -1.67 25.93 12.63
C ALA A 89 -0.33 25.27 12.25
N SER A 90 0.11 24.25 13.00
CA SER A 90 1.41 23.58 12.84
C SER A 90 1.35 22.26 12.07
N GLY A 91 0.15 21.72 11.83
CA GLY A 91 -0.05 20.45 11.15
C GLY A 91 -1.24 19.66 11.70
N PHE A 92 -1.03 18.36 11.89
CA PHE A 92 -2.00 17.44 12.48
C PHE A 92 -1.55 16.96 13.85
N ARG A 93 -2.47 16.92 14.80
CA ARG A 93 -2.35 16.18 16.05
C ARG A 93 -3.20 14.91 15.96
N VAL A 94 -2.55 13.77 16.08
CA VAL A 94 -3.18 12.45 16.09
C VAL A 94 -3.15 11.94 17.52
N VAL A 95 -4.31 11.86 18.16
CA VAL A 95 -4.45 11.30 19.51
C VAL A 95 -4.53 9.78 19.37
N THR A 96 -3.70 9.05 20.11
CA THR A 96 -3.75 7.59 20.13
C THR A 96 -3.88 7.05 21.54
N ALA A 97 -4.24 5.77 21.66
CA ALA A 97 -4.31 5.07 22.94
C ALA A 97 -2.96 4.95 23.67
N ARG A 98 -1.83 5.26 23.02
CA ARG A 98 -0.48 5.17 23.59
C ARG A 98 0.30 6.49 23.55
N GLY A 99 -0.39 7.61 23.34
CA GLY A 99 0.20 8.95 23.29
C GLY A 99 -0.09 9.68 21.98
N ASP A 100 0.19 10.98 21.96
CA ASP A 100 -0.07 11.81 20.80
C ASP A 100 1.08 11.81 19.81
N ILE A 101 0.76 11.86 18.52
CA ILE A 101 1.70 12.00 17.41
C ILE A 101 1.43 13.33 16.69
N ARG A 102 2.50 14.02 16.30
CA ARG A 102 2.43 15.24 15.49
C ARG A 102 2.92 14.95 14.07
N ALA A 103 2.16 15.38 13.07
CA ALA A 103 2.53 15.29 11.66
C ALA A 103 2.38 16.65 10.98
N ARG A 104 3.20 16.92 9.96
CA ARG A 104 3.08 18.13 9.14
C ARG A 104 1.83 18.04 8.24
N ALA A 105 1.28 19.19 7.86
CA ALA A 105 0.16 19.26 6.92
C ALA A 105 0.56 19.02 5.47
#